data_AF-A0A399RP19-F1
#
_entry.id   AF-A0A399RP19-F1
#
_cell.length_a   1.000
_cell.length_b   1.000
_cell.length_c   1.000
_cell.angle_alpha   90.00
_cell.angle_beta   90.00
_cell.angle_gamma   90.00
#
_symmetry.space_group_name_H-M   'P 1'
#
loop_
_entity.id
_entity.type
_entity.pdbx_description
1 polymer ?
#
loop_
_entity_poly.entity_id
_entity_poly.type
_entity_poly.pdbx_seq_one_letter_code
_entity_poly.pdbx_strand_id
1 'polypeptide(L)'
;MSPLPAGSVIGILGGGQLGRMLAAAAAQLGFDVNIFCPGESPPAARVAAGHWDADYDDETALSDFAENCDVITYEFENIPVASVAYLVSKGTAVRPGVKSLEVSQDRLSEKQFLNAIGIETGKFAPVDSVDELKAALGALGGEGLLKTRRDGYDGKGQVRVKSGDDLAAAYNEIGQAPAILEALVPFEREISVVIARAVDGSMTAFDPSKNDHESGILKRSTVPCGLSDEVIARGRKLAETLATETGHVGVLALELFVLKDGTLLANEMAPRVHNSGHWTPEACATGQFEQHIRAVAGWPLAPVTRHFDAEMENLLGDEALAPPSSYPEGTVLTLYGKRDAKPGRKMGHIVRRTGRA
;
A
#
# COMPACT_ATOMS: atom_id res chain seq x y z
N MET A 1 25.12 -8.75 2.20
CA MET A 1 25.34 -7.32 2.52
C MET A 1 25.23 -7.18 4.03
N SER A 2 26.14 -6.45 4.68
CA SER A 2 26.05 -6.22 6.12
C SER A 2 24.89 -5.26 6.45
N PRO A 3 24.27 -5.37 7.64
CA PRO A 3 23.32 -4.36 8.12
C PRO A 3 23.94 -2.96 8.11
N LEU A 4 23.17 -1.94 7.73
CA LEU A 4 23.64 -0.55 7.75
C LEU A 4 23.90 -0.08 9.19
N PRO A 5 24.99 0.64 9.48
CA PRO A 5 25.20 1.25 10.79
C PRO A 5 24.21 2.41 11.02
N ALA A 6 23.97 2.75 12.29
CA ALA A 6 23.30 4.03 12.60
C ALA A 6 24.14 5.20 12.05
N GLY A 7 23.47 6.24 11.58
CA GLY A 7 24.06 7.37 10.85
C GLY A 7 24.13 7.16 9.32
N SER A 8 23.77 5.98 8.82
CA SER A 8 23.59 5.75 7.37
C SER A 8 22.39 6.51 6.81
N VAL A 9 22.39 6.69 5.49
CA VAL A 9 21.37 7.44 4.75
C VAL A 9 20.42 6.52 4.00
N ILE A 10 19.12 6.67 4.25
CA ILE A 10 18.06 5.96 3.52
C ILE A 10 17.39 6.93 2.54
N GLY A 11 17.46 6.62 1.26
CA GLY A 11 16.72 7.31 0.22
C GLY A 11 15.27 6.82 0.13
N ILE A 12 14.31 7.73 -0.04
CA ILE A 12 12.91 7.40 -0.31
C ILE A 12 12.47 8.07 -1.61
N LEU A 13 12.06 7.25 -2.59
CA LEU A 13 11.36 7.70 -3.78
C LEU A 13 9.89 7.97 -3.43
N GLY A 14 9.48 9.24 -3.48
CA GLY A 14 8.16 9.74 -3.11
C GLY A 14 8.15 10.60 -1.85
N GLY A 15 7.38 11.68 -1.90
CA GLY A 15 7.34 12.72 -0.87
C GLY A 15 6.05 12.82 -0.05
N GLY A 16 5.15 11.86 -0.20
CA GLY A 16 3.83 11.82 0.43
C GLY A 16 3.86 11.55 1.93
N GLN A 17 2.68 11.20 2.46
CA GLN A 17 2.52 10.95 3.90
C GLN A 17 3.23 9.67 4.37
N LEU A 18 3.39 8.67 3.49
CA LEU A 18 3.98 7.39 3.86
C LEU A 18 5.48 7.56 4.03
N GLY A 19 6.14 8.26 3.11
CA GLY A 19 7.52 8.71 3.15
C GLY A 19 7.78 9.61 4.35
N ARG A 20 6.84 10.50 4.71
CA ARG A 20 6.94 11.30 5.95
C ARG A 20 7.00 10.43 7.21
N MET A 21 6.15 9.41 7.29
CA MET A 21 6.11 8.50 8.44
C MET A 21 7.29 7.53 8.46
N LEU A 22 7.76 7.08 7.29
CA LEU A 22 9.02 6.34 7.13
C LEU A 22 10.22 7.17 7.59
N ALA A 23 10.30 8.43 7.17
CA ALA A 23 11.37 9.35 7.56
C ALA A 23 11.40 9.59 9.08
N ALA A 24 10.23 9.79 9.70
CA ALA A 24 10.13 9.92 11.14
C ALA A 24 10.59 8.65 11.88
N ALA A 25 10.20 7.47 11.40
CA ALA A 25 10.64 6.19 11.98
C ALA A 25 12.15 5.96 11.79
N ALA A 26 12.70 6.33 10.63
CA ALA A 26 14.13 6.23 10.35
C ALA A 26 14.96 7.12 11.27
N ALA A 27 14.52 8.37 11.48
CA ALA A 27 15.18 9.30 12.38
C ALA A 27 15.23 8.78 13.84
N GLN A 28 14.16 8.12 14.32
CA GLN A 28 14.14 7.49 15.65
C GLN A 28 15.17 6.36 15.79
N LEU A 29 15.49 5.67 14.69
CA LEU A 29 16.51 4.61 14.64
C LEU A 29 17.92 5.15 14.38
N GLY A 30 18.07 6.46 14.22
CA GLY A 30 19.34 7.13 13.99
C GLY A 30 19.81 7.11 12.54
N PHE A 31 18.91 6.96 11.57
CA PHE A 31 19.24 7.12 10.15
C PHE A 31 18.89 8.53 9.66
N ASP A 32 19.70 9.05 8.74
CA ASP A 32 19.33 10.20 7.94
C ASP A 32 18.45 9.75 6.77
N VAL A 33 17.60 10.65 6.28
CA VAL A 33 16.70 10.35 5.16
C VAL A 33 16.78 11.41 4.09
N ASN A 34 16.91 10.95 2.86
CA ASN A 34 16.85 11.77 1.65
C ASN A 34 15.59 11.45 0.87
N ILE A 35 14.87 12.47 0.42
CA ILE A 35 13.63 12.31 -0.35
C ILE A 35 13.88 12.65 -1.82
N PHE A 36 13.37 11.83 -2.73
CA PHE A 36 13.36 12.12 -4.16
C PHE A 36 11.91 12.20 -4.64
N CYS A 37 11.48 13.37 -5.09
CA CYS A 37 10.18 13.56 -5.73
C CYS A 37 10.02 14.98 -6.26
N PRO A 38 9.18 15.19 -7.29
CA PRO A 38 8.90 16.51 -7.81
C PRO A 38 8.06 17.36 -6.84
N GLY A 39 8.29 18.66 -6.88
CA GLY A 39 7.51 19.70 -6.22
C GLY A 39 8.17 20.26 -4.97
N GLU A 40 7.88 21.52 -4.69
CA GLU A 40 8.47 22.26 -3.57
C GLU A 40 7.90 21.80 -2.22
N SER A 41 8.79 21.38 -1.30
CA SER A 41 8.47 21.10 0.11
C SER A 41 7.35 20.05 0.35
N PRO A 42 7.45 18.85 -0.24
CA PRO A 42 6.46 17.79 -0.05
C PRO A 42 6.43 17.30 1.41
N PRO A 43 5.34 16.65 1.87
CA PRO A 43 5.19 16.21 3.26
C PRO A 43 6.40 15.50 3.88
N ALA A 44 7.08 14.62 3.16
CA ALA A 44 8.24 13.89 3.62
C ALA A 44 9.51 14.75 3.67
N ALA A 45 9.76 15.60 2.67
CA ALA A 45 10.96 16.46 2.61
C ALA A 45 11.09 17.39 3.83
N ARG A 46 9.96 17.79 4.43
CA ARG A 46 9.96 18.67 5.62
C ARG A 46 10.39 18.00 6.92
N VAL A 47 10.66 16.69 6.90
CA VAL A 47 11.19 15.92 8.03
C VAL A 47 12.43 15.11 7.64
N ALA A 48 13.04 15.45 6.50
CA ALA A 48 14.18 14.75 5.93
C ALA A 48 15.44 15.62 6.00
N ALA A 49 16.61 14.99 5.83
CA ALA A 49 17.91 15.65 5.78
C ALA A 49 18.17 16.32 4.42
N GLY A 50 17.67 15.72 3.33
CA GLY A 50 17.80 16.23 1.97
C GLY A 50 16.56 15.97 1.10
N HIS A 51 16.41 16.77 0.04
CA HIS A 51 15.34 16.64 -0.95
C HIS A 51 15.87 16.92 -2.35
N TRP A 52 15.66 15.95 -3.25
CA TRP A 52 15.87 16.03 -4.68
C TRP A 52 14.54 16.32 -5.36
N ASP A 53 14.36 17.56 -5.78
CA ASP A 53 13.22 18.02 -6.57
C ASP A 53 13.47 17.72 -8.06
N ALA A 54 13.07 16.54 -8.48
CA ALA A 54 13.21 16.07 -9.86
C ALA A 54 12.09 15.07 -10.20
N ASP A 55 11.82 14.95 -11.51
CA ASP A 55 10.90 13.95 -12.03
C ASP A 55 11.48 12.54 -11.85
N TYR A 56 10.60 11.55 -11.68
CA TYR A 56 11.02 10.18 -11.36
C TYR A 56 11.78 9.49 -12.49
N ASP A 57 11.77 10.02 -13.71
CA ASP A 57 12.49 9.52 -14.88
C ASP A 57 13.79 10.30 -15.18
N ASP A 58 14.17 11.28 -14.36
CA ASP A 58 15.45 11.97 -14.48
C ASP A 58 16.60 11.09 -13.97
N GLU A 59 17.21 10.35 -14.90
CA GLU A 59 18.36 9.48 -14.63
C GLU A 59 19.58 10.22 -14.03
N THR A 60 19.76 11.51 -14.34
CA THR A 60 20.88 12.30 -13.81
C THR A 60 20.64 12.60 -12.33
N ALA A 61 19.44 13.08 -12.00
CA ALA A 61 19.06 13.31 -10.62
C ALA A 61 19.00 12.01 -9.82
N LEU A 62 18.53 10.90 -10.42
CA LEU A 62 18.53 9.58 -9.79
C LEU A 62 19.95 9.09 -9.47
N SER A 63 20.92 9.36 -10.35
CA SER A 63 22.32 9.01 -10.10
C SER A 63 22.89 9.81 -8.92
N ASP A 64 22.70 11.13 -8.92
CA ASP A 64 23.14 12.00 -7.83
C ASP A 64 22.48 11.61 -6.50
N PHE A 65 21.18 11.32 -6.51
CA PHE A 65 20.45 10.82 -5.35
C PHE A 65 21.02 9.49 -4.83
N ALA A 66 21.33 8.57 -5.73
CA ALA A 66 21.90 7.26 -5.39
C ALA A 66 23.30 7.36 -4.77
N GLU A 67 24.13 8.30 -5.23
CA GLU A 67 25.44 8.57 -4.64
C GLU A 67 25.36 9.11 -3.20
N ASN A 68 24.21 9.70 -2.83
CA ASN A 68 23.94 10.26 -1.51
C ASN A 68 23.11 9.33 -0.61
N CYS A 69 22.91 8.06 -0.98
CA CYS A 69 22.12 7.10 -0.20
C CYS A 69 22.83 5.75 -0.06
N ASP A 70 22.78 5.14 1.12
CA ASP A 70 23.30 3.78 1.36
C ASP A 70 22.31 2.70 0.87
N VAL A 71 21.02 3.00 0.92
CA VAL A 71 19.92 2.17 0.42
C VAL A 71 18.77 3.06 -0.02
N ILE A 72 18.01 2.64 -1.02
CA ILE A 72 16.81 3.33 -1.48
C ILE A 72 15.57 2.46 -1.26
N THR A 73 14.49 3.07 -0.81
CA THR A 73 13.13 2.51 -0.80
C THR A 73 12.17 3.43 -1.57
N TYR A 74 10.91 3.04 -1.71
CA TYR A 74 9.85 3.85 -2.30
C TYR A 74 8.58 3.80 -1.44
N GLU A 75 7.82 4.90 -1.46
CA GLU A 75 6.61 5.03 -0.63
C GLU A 75 5.29 4.87 -1.39
N PHE A 76 5.30 4.74 -2.72
CA PHE A 76 4.09 4.51 -3.54
C PHE A 76 4.40 3.70 -4.81
N GLU A 77 3.37 3.09 -5.41
CA GLU A 77 3.49 2.12 -6.49
C GLU A 77 3.67 2.72 -7.88
N ASN A 78 3.37 4.02 -8.06
CA ASN A 78 3.41 4.67 -9.37
C ASN A 78 4.79 5.27 -9.69
N ILE A 79 5.85 4.84 -9.00
CA ILE A 79 7.24 5.09 -9.42
C ILE A 79 7.50 4.32 -10.72
N PRO A 80 8.06 4.92 -11.78
CA PRO A 80 8.37 4.17 -12.99
C PRO A 80 9.30 2.98 -12.69
N VAL A 81 8.92 1.78 -13.16
CA VAL A 81 9.74 0.56 -12.98
C VAL A 81 11.13 0.73 -13.58
N ALA A 82 11.23 1.48 -14.70
CA ALA A 82 12.48 1.82 -15.35
C ALA A 82 13.46 2.57 -14.42
N SER A 83 12.96 3.47 -13.56
CA SER A 83 13.77 4.23 -12.62
C SER A 83 14.37 3.35 -11.53
N VAL A 84 13.58 2.41 -10.99
CA VAL A 84 14.06 1.42 -10.02
C VAL A 84 15.07 0.48 -10.68
N ALA A 85 14.78 0.01 -11.90
CA ALA A 85 15.70 -0.83 -12.65
C ALA A 85 17.02 -0.11 -12.98
N TYR A 86 16.96 1.18 -13.30
CA TYR A 86 18.12 2.04 -13.53
C TYR A 86 19.01 2.11 -12.29
N LEU A 87 18.45 2.47 -11.13
CA LEU A 87 19.19 2.53 -9.86
C LEU A 87 19.85 1.18 -9.53
N VAL A 88 19.12 0.07 -9.68
CA VAL A 88 19.68 -1.27 -9.47
C VAL A 88 20.81 -1.57 -10.45
N SER A 89 20.71 -1.14 -11.71
CA SER A 89 21.77 -1.33 -12.72
C SER A 89 23.06 -0.57 -12.40
N LYS A 90 22.97 0.51 -11.60
CA LYS A 90 24.12 1.26 -11.07
C LYS A 90 24.74 0.63 -9.83
N GLY A 91 24.18 -0.47 -9.34
CA GLY A 91 24.65 -1.16 -8.14
C GLY A 91 24.03 -0.66 -6.84
N THR A 92 23.06 0.25 -6.91
CA THR A 92 22.35 0.76 -5.72
C THR A 92 21.39 -0.30 -5.19
N ALA A 93 21.40 -0.51 -3.87
CA ALA A 93 20.44 -1.39 -3.23
C ALA A 93 19.06 -0.69 -3.18
N VAL A 94 18.10 -1.18 -3.97
CA VAL A 94 16.71 -0.72 -3.91
C VAL A 94 15.83 -1.81 -3.28
N ARG A 95 15.12 -1.45 -2.21
CA ARG A 95 14.30 -2.36 -1.39
C ARG A 95 12.97 -1.69 -1.08
N PRO A 96 11.82 -2.23 -1.51
CA PRO A 96 11.68 -3.49 -2.23
C PRO A 96 12.26 -3.43 -3.65
N GLY A 97 12.49 -4.60 -4.27
CA GLY A 97 13.11 -4.70 -5.59
C GLY A 97 12.14 -4.54 -6.77
N VAL A 98 12.69 -4.45 -7.99
CA VAL A 98 11.97 -4.20 -9.25
C VAL A 98 10.73 -5.09 -9.44
N LYS A 99 10.87 -6.42 -9.24
CA LYS A 99 9.77 -7.37 -9.43
C LYS A 99 8.56 -7.05 -8.53
N SER A 100 8.81 -6.62 -7.30
CA SER A 100 7.73 -6.31 -6.35
C SER A 100 6.91 -5.10 -6.77
N LEU A 101 7.55 -4.11 -7.42
CA LEU A 101 6.88 -2.92 -7.95
C LEU A 101 6.18 -3.23 -9.27
N GLU A 102 6.85 -3.95 -10.17
CA GLU A 102 6.33 -4.31 -11.49
C GLU A 102 5.01 -5.08 -11.40
N VAL A 103 4.94 -6.06 -10.49
CA VAL A 103 3.72 -6.87 -10.29
C VAL A 103 2.52 -6.03 -9.86
N SER A 104 2.72 -5.03 -8.99
CA SER A 104 1.60 -4.26 -8.41
C SER A 104 1.08 -3.12 -9.30
N GLN A 105 1.80 -2.77 -10.38
CA GLN A 105 1.44 -1.60 -11.18
C GLN A 105 0.30 -1.82 -12.16
N ASP A 106 0.04 -3.07 -12.53
CA ASP A 106 -0.95 -3.44 -13.53
C ASP A 106 -1.90 -4.48 -12.95
N ARG A 107 -3.17 -4.10 -12.75
CA ARG A 107 -4.19 -4.97 -12.12
C ARG A 107 -4.35 -6.32 -12.82
N LEU A 108 -4.15 -6.37 -14.15
CA LEU A 108 -4.22 -7.63 -14.88
C LEU A 108 -3.01 -8.51 -14.57
N SER A 109 -1.81 -7.95 -14.68
CA SER A 109 -0.56 -8.66 -14.37
C SER A 109 -0.51 -9.10 -12.91
N GLU A 110 -0.98 -8.26 -11.98
CA GLU A 110 -1.08 -8.55 -10.55
C GLU A 110 -1.95 -9.77 -10.31
N LYS A 111 -3.20 -9.78 -10.80
CA LYS A 111 -4.11 -10.91 -10.58
C LYS A 111 -3.66 -12.18 -11.28
N GLN A 112 -3.07 -12.07 -12.48
CA GLN A 112 -2.46 -13.21 -13.15
C GLN A 112 -1.30 -13.78 -12.34
N PHE A 113 -0.44 -12.93 -11.78
CA PHE A 113 0.67 -13.34 -10.93
C PHE A 113 0.17 -14.01 -9.64
N LEU A 114 -0.79 -13.40 -8.94
CA LEU A 114 -1.39 -13.96 -7.72
C LEU A 114 -1.94 -15.37 -7.98
N ASN A 115 -2.73 -15.55 -9.04
CA ASN A 115 -3.26 -16.87 -9.40
C ASN A 115 -2.14 -17.86 -9.78
N ALA A 116 -1.09 -17.42 -10.48
CA ALA A 116 0.04 -18.26 -10.85
C ALA A 116 0.83 -18.79 -9.64
N ILE A 117 0.82 -18.06 -8.52
CA ILE A 117 1.45 -18.47 -7.26
C ILE A 117 0.46 -19.14 -6.28
N GLY A 118 -0.75 -19.47 -6.74
CA GLY A 118 -1.76 -20.17 -5.94
C GLY A 118 -2.54 -19.29 -4.96
N ILE A 119 -2.51 -17.97 -5.13
CA ILE A 119 -3.36 -17.03 -4.37
C ILE A 119 -4.57 -16.70 -5.25
N GLU A 120 -5.72 -17.27 -4.91
CA GLU A 120 -6.94 -17.11 -5.69
C GLU A 120 -7.47 -15.66 -5.65
N THR A 121 -7.95 -15.15 -6.79
CA THR A 121 -8.59 -13.84 -6.91
C THR A 121 -10.07 -13.98 -7.28
N GLY A 122 -10.83 -12.88 -7.19
CA GLY A 122 -12.11 -12.78 -7.90
C GLY A 122 -11.94 -13.02 -9.41
N LYS A 123 -12.98 -13.51 -10.09
CA LYS A 123 -12.93 -13.73 -11.54
C LYS A 123 -12.77 -12.41 -12.28
N PHE A 124 -11.95 -12.39 -13.32
CA PHE A 124 -11.71 -11.19 -14.11
C PHE A 124 -11.47 -11.51 -15.59
N ALA A 125 -11.55 -10.49 -16.44
CA ALA A 125 -11.18 -10.55 -17.84
C ALA A 125 -10.53 -9.23 -18.32
N PRO A 126 -9.54 -9.28 -19.21
CA PRO A 126 -9.01 -8.07 -19.86
C PRO A 126 -10.07 -7.43 -20.77
N VAL A 127 -10.02 -6.11 -20.88
CA VAL A 127 -10.92 -5.31 -21.72
C VAL A 127 -10.12 -4.19 -22.38
N ASP A 128 -9.93 -4.31 -23.69
CA ASP A 128 -9.27 -3.29 -24.52
C ASP A 128 -10.26 -2.64 -25.53
N SER A 129 -11.53 -3.08 -25.53
CA SER A 129 -12.61 -2.51 -26.36
C SER A 129 -14.01 -2.71 -25.76
N VAL A 130 -15.01 -2.00 -26.30
CA VAL A 130 -16.42 -2.16 -25.89
C VAL A 130 -16.96 -3.55 -26.22
N ASP A 131 -16.53 -4.16 -27.32
CA ASP A 131 -16.95 -5.52 -27.69
C ASP A 131 -16.38 -6.56 -26.71
N GLU A 132 -15.13 -6.38 -26.29
CA GLU A 132 -14.51 -7.20 -25.24
C GLU A 132 -15.19 -6.99 -23.89
N LEU A 133 -15.54 -5.75 -23.53
CA LEU A 133 -16.31 -5.45 -22.32
C LEU A 133 -17.64 -6.21 -22.30
N LYS A 134 -18.36 -6.20 -23.42
CA LYS A 134 -19.63 -6.91 -23.58
C LYS A 134 -19.45 -8.43 -23.45
N ALA A 135 -18.43 -9.00 -24.09
CA ALA A 135 -18.13 -10.43 -24.01
C ALA A 135 -17.73 -10.85 -22.59
N ALA A 136 -16.83 -10.10 -21.96
CA ALA A 136 -16.38 -10.30 -20.59
C ALA A 136 -17.55 -10.24 -19.59
N LEU A 137 -18.43 -9.25 -19.73
CA LEU A 137 -19.60 -9.10 -18.87
C LEU A 137 -20.54 -10.30 -18.95
N GLY A 138 -20.76 -10.82 -20.16
CA GLY A 138 -21.53 -12.06 -20.36
C GLY A 138 -20.88 -13.27 -19.68
N ALA A 139 -19.55 -13.41 -19.78
CA ALA A 139 -18.81 -14.51 -19.16
C ALA A 139 -18.76 -14.43 -17.62
N LEU A 140 -18.80 -13.21 -17.06
CA LEU A 140 -18.70 -12.97 -15.61
C LEU A 140 -20.05 -12.89 -14.89
N GLY A 141 -21.16 -13.26 -15.56
CA GLY A 141 -22.48 -13.35 -14.94
C GLY A 141 -23.32 -12.07 -15.05
N GLY A 142 -22.94 -11.16 -15.94
CA GLY A 142 -23.77 -10.03 -16.37
C GLY A 142 -23.67 -8.78 -15.51
N GLU A 143 -22.82 -8.75 -14.48
CA GLU A 143 -22.52 -7.58 -13.66
C GLU A 143 -21.06 -7.62 -13.18
N GLY A 144 -20.41 -6.46 -13.12
CA GLY A 144 -19.03 -6.35 -12.68
C GLY A 144 -18.56 -4.92 -12.43
N LEU A 145 -17.30 -4.80 -12.04
CA LEU A 145 -16.60 -3.54 -11.84
C LEU A 145 -15.51 -3.42 -12.89
N LEU A 146 -15.69 -2.48 -13.83
CA LEU A 146 -14.71 -2.15 -14.85
C LEU A 146 -13.69 -1.19 -14.25
N LYS A 147 -12.39 -1.50 -14.36
CA LYS A 147 -11.30 -0.68 -13.80
C LYS A 147 -10.21 -0.44 -14.84
N THR A 148 -9.59 0.73 -14.84
CA THR A 148 -8.32 0.93 -15.56
C THR A 148 -7.26 -0.02 -15.01
N ARG A 149 -6.39 -0.56 -15.87
CA ARG A 149 -5.33 -1.47 -15.44
C ARG A 149 -4.26 -0.80 -14.59
N ARG A 150 -4.01 0.49 -14.84
CA ARG A 150 -2.98 1.30 -14.18
C ARG A 150 -3.59 2.57 -13.62
N ASP A 151 -2.87 3.21 -12.70
CA ASP A 151 -3.15 4.53 -12.13
C ASP A 151 -4.53 4.71 -11.46
N GLY A 152 -5.28 3.63 -11.24
CA GLY A 152 -6.51 3.64 -10.46
C GLY A 152 -6.21 3.59 -8.97
N TYR A 153 -6.77 4.52 -8.20
CA TYR A 153 -6.61 4.61 -6.74
C TYR A 153 -7.85 5.23 -6.09
N ASP A 154 -8.15 4.87 -4.84
CA ASP A 154 -9.22 5.49 -4.03
C ASP A 154 -10.55 5.63 -4.80
N GLY A 155 -10.94 4.57 -5.53
CA GLY A 155 -12.16 4.51 -6.33
C GLY A 155 -12.13 5.25 -7.67
N LYS A 156 -11.01 5.87 -8.07
CA LYS A 156 -10.85 6.50 -9.39
C LYS A 156 -10.48 5.48 -10.45
N GLY A 157 -10.92 5.75 -11.69
CA GLY A 157 -10.66 4.88 -12.83
C GLY A 157 -11.47 3.59 -12.78
N GLN A 158 -12.64 3.59 -12.13
CA GLN A 158 -13.52 2.44 -12.07
C GLN A 158 -15.00 2.81 -12.17
N VAL A 159 -15.79 1.93 -12.78
CA VAL A 159 -17.24 2.10 -12.97
C VAL A 159 -17.94 0.74 -12.87
N ARG A 160 -19.08 0.69 -12.17
CA ARG A 160 -19.89 -0.52 -12.09
C ARG A 160 -20.71 -0.65 -13.37
N VAL A 161 -20.73 -1.84 -13.95
CA VAL A 161 -21.44 -2.15 -15.20
C VAL A 161 -22.34 -3.37 -15.00
N LYS A 162 -23.52 -3.33 -15.61
CA LYS A 162 -24.46 -4.46 -15.67
C LYS A 162 -25.00 -4.64 -17.09
N SER A 163 -25.51 -5.84 -17.34
CA SER A 163 -26.10 -6.19 -18.64
C SER A 163 -27.27 -5.26 -18.94
N GLY A 164 -27.23 -4.64 -20.13
CA GLY A 164 -28.22 -3.66 -20.57
C GLY A 164 -27.82 -2.20 -20.32
N ASP A 165 -26.70 -1.94 -19.63
CA ASP A 165 -26.12 -0.59 -19.56
C ASP A 165 -25.56 -0.13 -20.91
N ASP A 166 -25.33 1.18 -21.03
CA ASP A 166 -24.52 1.76 -22.09
C ASP A 166 -23.03 1.50 -21.81
N LEU A 167 -22.55 0.35 -22.30
CA LEU A 167 -21.16 -0.08 -22.11
C LEU A 167 -20.16 0.84 -22.82
N ALA A 168 -20.57 1.55 -23.87
CA ALA A 168 -19.71 2.53 -24.53
C ALA A 168 -19.53 3.76 -23.63
N ALA A 169 -20.60 4.24 -23.00
CA ALA A 169 -20.51 5.31 -22.01
C ALA A 169 -19.63 4.93 -20.82
N ALA A 170 -19.78 3.71 -20.27
CA ALA A 170 -18.93 3.23 -19.18
C ALA A 170 -17.44 3.13 -19.57
N TYR A 171 -17.13 2.63 -20.77
CA TYR A 171 -15.75 2.58 -21.25
C TYR A 171 -15.18 3.99 -21.50
N ASN A 172 -16.00 4.92 -21.97
CA ASN A 172 -15.61 6.33 -22.11
C ASN A 172 -15.34 7.01 -20.76
N GLU A 173 -16.12 6.67 -19.72
CA GLU A 173 -15.97 7.24 -18.37
C GLU A 173 -14.60 6.92 -17.76
N ILE A 174 -14.06 5.72 -18.02
CA ILE A 174 -12.70 5.35 -17.61
C ILE A 174 -11.62 5.78 -18.63
N GLY A 175 -11.98 6.61 -19.60
CA GLY A 175 -11.06 7.20 -20.58
C GLY A 175 -10.65 6.27 -21.72
N GLN A 176 -11.39 5.19 -21.97
CA GLN A 176 -11.06 4.16 -22.96
C GLN A 176 -9.64 3.59 -22.81
N ALA A 177 -9.09 3.62 -21.60
CA ALA A 177 -7.80 3.07 -21.28
C ALA A 177 -7.87 1.53 -21.21
N PRO A 178 -6.74 0.82 -21.40
CA PRO A 178 -6.65 -0.61 -21.13
C PRO A 178 -7.23 -0.95 -19.75
N ALA A 179 -8.17 -1.88 -19.72
CA ALA A 179 -9.02 -2.12 -18.57
C ALA A 179 -9.08 -3.60 -18.18
N ILE A 180 -9.63 -3.83 -16.99
CA ILE A 180 -9.97 -5.13 -16.45
C ILE A 180 -11.41 -5.08 -15.95
N LEU A 181 -12.21 -6.07 -16.34
CA LEU A 181 -13.53 -6.28 -15.74
C LEU A 181 -13.41 -7.33 -14.65
N GLU A 182 -13.80 -6.98 -13.43
CA GLU A 182 -13.84 -7.89 -12.29
C GLU A 182 -15.28 -8.25 -11.94
N ALA A 183 -15.53 -9.53 -11.67
CA ALA A 183 -16.81 -9.98 -11.14
C ALA A 183 -17.03 -9.44 -9.73
N LEU A 184 -18.28 -9.15 -9.37
CA LEU A 184 -18.61 -8.77 -7.99
C LEU A 184 -18.42 -9.97 -7.06
N VAL A 185 -17.56 -9.79 -6.06
CA VAL A 185 -17.27 -10.82 -5.05
C VAL A 185 -18.30 -10.70 -3.91
N PRO A 186 -19.05 -11.77 -3.55
CA PRO A 186 -20.03 -11.73 -2.46
C PRO A 186 -19.35 -11.95 -1.10
N PHE A 187 -18.45 -11.04 -0.72
CA PHE A 187 -17.69 -11.14 0.54
C PHE A 187 -18.51 -10.65 1.74
N GLU A 188 -18.21 -11.20 2.92
CA GLU A 188 -18.75 -10.73 4.20
C GLU A 188 -17.86 -9.67 4.86
N ARG A 189 -16.55 -9.75 4.62
CA ARG A 189 -15.56 -8.84 5.18
C ARG A 189 -14.44 -8.59 4.18
N GLU A 190 -13.87 -7.40 4.27
CA GLU A 190 -12.57 -7.10 3.69
C GLU A 190 -11.55 -7.05 4.82
N ILE A 191 -10.42 -7.71 4.65
CA ILE A 191 -9.30 -7.64 5.57
C ILE A 191 -8.01 -7.26 4.83
N SER A 192 -7.02 -6.81 5.57
CA SER A 192 -5.66 -6.72 5.05
C SER A 192 -4.66 -7.40 5.98
N VAL A 193 -3.75 -8.16 5.40
CA VAL A 193 -2.60 -8.72 6.09
C VAL A 193 -1.38 -7.86 5.76
N VAL A 194 -0.85 -7.18 6.76
CA VAL A 194 0.40 -6.43 6.65
C VAL A 194 1.54 -7.31 7.14
N ILE A 195 2.58 -7.48 6.33
CA ILE A 195 3.74 -8.33 6.63
C ILE A 195 5.04 -7.58 6.34
N ALA A 196 6.04 -7.78 7.19
CA ALA A 196 7.41 -7.34 6.95
C ALA A 196 8.28 -8.54 6.57
N ARG A 197 9.13 -8.39 5.56
CA ARG A 197 10.14 -9.38 5.16
C ARG A 197 11.52 -8.72 5.14
N ALA A 198 12.48 -9.29 5.85
CA ALA A 198 13.86 -8.81 5.88
C ALA A 198 14.70 -9.37 4.73
N VAL A 199 15.92 -8.84 4.59
CA VAL A 199 16.90 -9.26 3.57
C VAL A 199 17.26 -10.75 3.69
N ASP A 200 17.31 -11.29 4.91
CA ASP A 200 17.59 -12.71 5.17
C ASP A 200 16.38 -13.63 4.93
N GLY A 201 15.23 -13.07 4.56
CA GLY A 201 13.99 -13.78 4.32
C GLY A 201 13.16 -14.06 5.57
N SER A 202 13.61 -13.65 6.76
CA SER A 202 12.76 -13.68 7.96
C SER A 202 11.54 -12.79 7.77
N MET A 203 10.40 -13.21 8.33
CA MET A 203 9.14 -12.50 8.17
C MET A 203 8.41 -12.37 9.50
N THR A 204 7.61 -11.31 9.62
CA THR A 204 6.66 -11.16 10.70
C THR A 204 5.40 -10.45 10.20
N ALA A 205 4.24 -10.95 10.59
CA ALA A 205 2.94 -10.45 10.15
C ALA A 205 2.17 -9.85 11.32
N PHE A 206 1.55 -8.70 11.08
CA PHE A 206 0.64 -8.09 12.03
C PHE A 206 -0.66 -8.89 12.15
N ASP A 207 -1.47 -8.61 13.17
CA ASP A 207 -2.86 -9.08 13.20
C ASP A 207 -3.64 -8.46 12.02
N PRO A 208 -4.41 -9.25 11.24
CA PRO A 208 -5.18 -8.70 10.14
C PRO A 208 -6.24 -7.73 10.65
N SER A 209 -6.38 -6.59 9.98
CA SER A 209 -7.46 -5.63 10.23
C SER A 209 -8.67 -5.92 9.37
N LYS A 210 -9.87 -5.72 9.93
CA LYS A 210 -11.10 -5.54 9.13
C LYS A 210 -11.09 -4.13 8.57
N ASN A 211 -11.36 -3.98 7.28
CA ASN A 211 -11.34 -2.70 6.59
C ASN A 211 -12.74 -2.38 6.08
N ASP A 212 -13.23 -1.19 6.42
CA ASP A 212 -14.49 -0.66 5.93
C ASP A 212 -14.20 0.49 4.96
N HIS A 213 -14.64 0.33 3.72
CA HIS A 213 -14.50 1.30 2.64
C HIS A 213 -15.80 2.06 2.42
N GLU A 214 -15.69 3.37 2.15
CA GLU A 214 -16.80 4.22 1.74
C GLU A 214 -16.43 4.89 0.43
N SER A 215 -17.27 4.72 -0.60
CA SER A 215 -17.01 5.24 -1.96
C SER A 215 -15.64 4.83 -2.54
N GLY A 216 -15.16 3.62 -2.22
CA GLY A 216 -13.85 3.12 -2.69
C GLY A 216 -12.64 3.67 -1.94
N ILE A 217 -12.84 4.39 -0.83
CA ILE A 217 -11.77 4.92 0.02
C ILE A 217 -11.83 4.25 1.39
N LEU A 218 -10.68 3.83 1.92
CA LEU A 218 -10.60 3.26 3.27
C LEU A 218 -11.06 4.29 4.30
N LYS A 219 -12.16 4.00 5.01
CA LYS A 219 -12.67 4.87 6.07
C LYS A 219 -12.16 4.42 7.44
N ARG A 220 -12.24 3.13 7.73
CA ARG A 220 -11.88 2.56 9.04
C ARG A 220 -11.13 1.24 8.91
N SER A 221 -10.12 1.05 9.75
CA SER A 221 -9.51 -0.26 10.02
C SER A 221 -9.70 -0.64 11.49
N THR A 222 -10.24 -1.83 11.74
CA THR A 222 -10.53 -2.35 13.09
C THR A 222 -9.72 -3.62 13.35
N VAL A 223 -9.07 -3.68 14.52
CA VAL A 223 -8.31 -4.84 15.00
C VAL A 223 -8.74 -5.17 16.43
N PRO A 224 -9.09 -6.44 16.73
CA PRO A 224 -9.05 -7.62 15.87
C PRO A 224 -10.12 -7.62 14.76
N CYS A 225 -9.85 -8.32 13.65
CA CYS A 225 -10.79 -8.42 12.51
C CYS A 225 -12.02 -9.31 12.75
N GLY A 226 -12.08 -10.01 13.89
CA GLY A 226 -13.21 -10.86 14.28
C GLY A 226 -13.36 -12.16 13.48
N LEU A 227 -12.28 -12.63 12.84
CA LEU A 227 -12.21 -13.91 12.15
C LEU A 227 -11.61 -14.99 13.07
N SER A 228 -11.80 -16.26 12.72
CA SER A 228 -11.15 -17.37 13.44
C SER A 228 -9.65 -17.40 13.20
N ASP A 229 -8.91 -17.96 14.16
CA ASP A 229 -7.45 -18.14 14.07
C ASP A 229 -7.03 -18.92 12.81
N GLU A 230 -7.85 -19.88 12.37
CA GLU A 230 -7.62 -20.64 11.14
C GLU A 230 -7.65 -19.76 9.89
N VAL A 231 -8.65 -18.87 9.76
CA VAL A 231 -8.75 -17.93 8.64
C VAL A 231 -7.59 -16.94 8.68
N ILE A 232 -7.25 -16.42 9.87
CA ILE A 232 -6.12 -15.52 10.08
C ILE A 232 -4.79 -16.17 9.66
N ALA A 233 -4.56 -17.42 10.08
CA ALA A 233 -3.36 -18.17 9.73
C ALA A 233 -3.25 -18.40 8.22
N ARG A 234 -4.36 -18.73 7.54
CA ARG A 234 -4.40 -18.85 6.08
C ARG A 234 -4.07 -17.52 5.39
N GLY A 235 -4.66 -16.41 5.83
CA GLY A 235 -4.36 -15.08 5.28
C GLY A 235 -2.88 -14.69 5.43
N ARG A 236 -2.29 -14.94 6.60
CA ARG A 236 -0.84 -14.77 6.84
C ARG A 236 -0.02 -15.60 5.87
N LYS A 237 -0.39 -16.86 5.65
CA LYS A 237 0.33 -17.73 4.74
C LYS A 237 0.30 -17.23 3.29
N LEU A 238 -0.83 -16.70 2.82
CA LEU A 238 -0.93 -16.09 1.49
C LEU A 238 0.02 -14.88 1.36
N ALA A 239 0.07 -14.01 2.38
CA ALA A 239 0.96 -12.86 2.38
C ALA A 239 2.46 -13.26 2.43
N GLU A 240 2.81 -14.31 3.19
CA GLU A 240 4.17 -14.89 3.19
C GLU A 240 4.57 -15.44 1.81
N THR A 241 3.67 -16.18 1.16
CA THR A 241 3.89 -16.69 -0.20
C THR A 241 4.11 -15.53 -1.17
N LEU A 242 3.25 -14.50 -1.13
CA LEU A 242 3.39 -13.32 -1.97
C LEU A 242 4.74 -12.61 -1.77
N ALA A 243 5.13 -12.36 -0.51
CA ALA A 243 6.41 -11.72 -0.19
C ALA A 243 7.61 -12.56 -0.65
N THR A 244 7.51 -13.89 -0.59
CA THR A 244 8.54 -14.82 -1.05
C THR A 244 8.67 -14.79 -2.57
N GLU A 245 7.56 -14.97 -3.29
CA GLU A 245 7.54 -15.09 -4.75
C GLU A 245 7.90 -13.79 -5.47
N THR A 246 7.62 -12.65 -4.84
CA THR A 246 8.07 -11.32 -5.34
C THR A 246 9.50 -10.98 -4.93
N GLY A 247 10.10 -11.75 -4.01
CA GLY A 247 11.41 -11.42 -3.43
C GLY A 247 11.38 -10.12 -2.61
N HIS A 248 10.23 -9.75 -2.06
CA HIS A 248 10.00 -8.47 -1.39
C HIS A 248 10.94 -8.28 -0.19
N VAL A 249 11.45 -7.07 0.02
CA VAL A 249 12.16 -6.67 1.23
C VAL A 249 11.58 -5.34 1.69
N GLY A 250 11.10 -5.28 2.92
CA GLY A 250 10.28 -4.18 3.41
C GLY A 250 8.94 -4.67 3.94
N VAL A 251 7.97 -3.77 3.92
CA VAL A 251 6.57 -4.03 4.30
C VAL A 251 5.72 -4.11 3.05
N LEU A 252 4.83 -5.10 3.05
CA LEU A 252 3.84 -5.42 2.02
C LEU A 252 2.46 -5.50 2.70
N ALA A 253 1.40 -5.10 2.01
CA ALA A 253 0.03 -5.46 2.36
C ALA A 253 -0.61 -6.33 1.28
N LEU A 254 -1.32 -7.36 1.70
CA LEU A 254 -2.23 -8.14 0.86
C LEU A 254 -3.67 -7.89 1.33
N GLU A 255 -4.49 -7.33 0.46
CA GLU A 255 -5.91 -7.14 0.72
C GLU A 255 -6.70 -8.37 0.29
N LEU A 256 -7.60 -8.83 1.16
CA LEU A 256 -8.36 -10.07 1.00
C LEU A 256 -9.84 -9.80 1.21
N PHE A 257 -10.64 -10.33 0.30
CA PHE A 257 -12.05 -10.59 0.52
C PHE A 257 -12.23 -11.91 1.28
N VAL A 258 -13.09 -11.89 2.29
CA VAL A 258 -13.46 -13.08 3.09
C VAL A 258 -14.89 -13.44 2.79
N LEU A 259 -15.11 -14.62 2.22
CA LEU A 259 -16.46 -15.14 1.95
C LEU A 259 -17.08 -15.74 3.22
N LYS A 260 -18.38 -16.03 3.16
CA LYS A 260 -19.17 -16.58 4.27
C LYS A 260 -18.65 -17.88 4.85
N ASP A 261 -18.00 -18.72 4.03
CA ASP A 261 -17.40 -19.98 4.44
C ASP A 261 -15.94 -19.82 4.93
N GLY A 262 -15.43 -18.60 4.99
CA GLY A 262 -14.05 -18.30 5.34
C GLY A 262 -13.05 -18.49 4.19
N THR A 263 -13.51 -18.65 2.95
CA THR A 263 -12.64 -18.58 1.75
C THR A 263 -12.03 -17.20 1.63
N LEU A 264 -10.74 -17.15 1.26
CA LEU A 264 -9.97 -15.91 1.09
C LEU A 264 -9.68 -15.72 -0.40
N LEU A 265 -10.05 -14.55 -0.93
CA LEU A 265 -9.73 -14.14 -2.29
C LEU A 265 -8.91 -12.85 -2.25
N ALA A 266 -7.78 -12.79 -2.95
CA ALA A 266 -7.01 -11.57 -3.08
C ALA A 266 -7.75 -10.52 -3.90
N ASN A 267 -7.82 -9.31 -3.34
CA ASN A 267 -8.31 -8.12 -4.03
C ASN A 267 -7.15 -7.48 -4.82
N GLU A 268 -6.14 -7.01 -4.10
CA GLU A 268 -4.92 -6.36 -4.61
C GLU A 268 -3.77 -6.48 -3.61
N MET A 269 -2.55 -6.12 -4.04
CA MET A 269 -1.39 -5.98 -3.16
C MET A 269 -0.81 -4.56 -3.19
N ALA A 270 -0.23 -4.15 -2.07
CA ALA A 270 0.55 -2.92 -1.98
C ALA A 270 1.98 -3.26 -1.54
N PRO A 271 3.01 -3.15 -2.40
CA PRO A 271 4.41 -3.45 -2.08
C PRO A 271 5.06 -2.33 -1.26
N ARG A 272 4.36 -1.84 -0.23
CA ARG A 272 4.81 -0.78 0.66
C ARG A 272 4.06 -0.84 1.98
N VAL A 273 4.45 0.04 2.91
CA VAL A 273 3.60 0.39 4.06
C VAL A 273 2.20 0.82 3.58
N HIS A 274 1.18 0.45 4.35
CA HIS A 274 -0.21 0.53 3.91
C HIS A 274 -1.08 1.34 4.87
N ASN A 275 -2.13 1.97 4.35
CA ASN A 275 -3.03 2.80 5.15
C ASN A 275 -3.71 1.98 6.24
N SER A 276 -4.17 0.77 5.91
CA SER A 276 -4.77 -0.16 6.89
C SER A 276 -3.80 -0.63 7.97
N GLY A 277 -2.49 -0.37 7.86
CA GLY A 277 -1.50 -0.62 8.90
C GLY A 277 -1.24 0.56 9.84
N HIS A 278 -1.90 1.72 9.65
CA HIS A 278 -1.61 2.94 10.43
C HIS A 278 -1.97 2.83 11.92
N TRP A 279 -2.75 1.83 12.32
CA TRP A 279 -3.01 1.51 13.72
C TRP A 279 -1.77 0.94 14.45
N THR A 280 -0.84 0.31 13.71
CA THR A 280 0.26 -0.48 14.28
C THR A 280 1.23 0.31 15.17
N PRO A 281 1.63 1.57 14.87
CA PRO A 281 2.53 2.32 15.75
C PRO A 281 1.93 2.55 17.14
N GLU A 282 0.60 2.63 17.22
CA GLU A 282 -0.08 2.94 18.48
C GLU A 282 -0.50 1.71 19.27
N ALA A 283 -0.54 0.54 18.65
CA ALA A 283 -1.13 -0.66 19.27
C ALA A 283 -0.17 -1.85 19.35
N CYS A 284 0.95 -1.83 18.63
CA CYS A 284 1.92 -2.93 18.60
C CYS A 284 3.24 -2.55 19.27
N ALA A 285 4.04 -3.56 19.62
CA ALA A 285 5.42 -3.38 20.10
C ALA A 285 6.31 -2.64 19.09
N THR A 286 6.03 -2.76 17.80
CA THR A 286 6.72 -2.03 16.73
C THR A 286 5.73 -1.80 15.59
N GLY A 287 5.69 -0.56 15.06
CA GLY A 287 4.81 -0.20 13.94
C GLY A 287 5.36 -0.59 12.57
N GLN A 288 4.49 -0.60 11.55
CA GLN A 288 4.87 -0.96 10.18
C GLN A 288 6.00 -0.09 9.59
N PHE A 289 6.06 1.20 9.94
CA PHE A 289 7.06 2.12 9.37
C PHE A 289 8.45 1.77 9.88
N GLU A 290 8.56 1.53 11.17
CA GLU A 290 9.81 1.12 11.81
C GLU A 290 10.24 -0.28 11.32
N GLN A 291 9.30 -1.22 11.15
CA GLN A 291 9.59 -2.52 10.55
C GLN A 291 10.09 -2.41 9.10
N HIS A 292 9.50 -1.52 8.31
CA HIS A 292 9.96 -1.26 6.95
C HIS A 292 11.39 -0.74 6.96
N ILE A 293 11.70 0.25 7.79
CA ILE A 293 13.06 0.81 7.90
C ILE A 293 14.07 -0.26 8.33
N ARG A 294 13.75 -1.07 9.35
CA ARG A 294 14.62 -2.18 9.78
C ARG A 294 14.90 -3.14 8.63
N ALA A 295 13.84 -3.57 7.92
CA ALA A 295 13.96 -4.49 6.81
C ALA A 295 14.86 -3.94 5.69
N VAL A 296 14.65 -2.68 5.27
CA VAL A 296 15.44 -2.09 4.18
C VAL A 296 16.87 -1.74 4.62
N ALA A 297 17.12 -1.44 5.89
CA ALA A 297 18.46 -1.28 6.45
C ALA A 297 19.22 -2.60 6.65
N GLY A 298 18.55 -3.75 6.47
CA GLY A 298 19.11 -5.07 6.71
C GLY A 298 19.23 -5.41 8.20
N TRP A 299 18.49 -4.72 9.07
CA TRP A 299 18.41 -5.03 10.50
C TRP A 299 17.44 -6.20 10.74
N PRO A 300 17.61 -6.95 11.83
CA PRO A 300 16.61 -7.92 12.26
C PRO A 300 15.24 -7.26 12.46
N LEU A 301 14.16 -7.96 12.08
CA LEU A 301 12.80 -7.51 12.37
C LEU A 301 12.55 -7.50 13.88
N ALA A 302 11.79 -6.51 14.36
CA ALA A 302 11.39 -6.43 15.75
C ALA A 302 10.05 -7.17 16.00
N PRO A 303 9.70 -7.48 17.26
CA PRO A 303 8.39 -8.04 17.60
C PRO A 303 7.24 -7.13 17.17
N VAL A 304 6.19 -7.71 16.60
CA VAL A 304 4.97 -6.99 16.19
C VAL A 304 3.77 -7.29 17.08
N THR A 305 4.03 -7.80 18.29
CA THR A 305 3.00 -8.18 19.26
C THR A 305 2.01 -7.04 19.47
N ARG A 306 0.74 -7.33 19.27
CA ARG A 306 -0.35 -6.40 19.56
C ARG A 306 -0.57 -6.32 21.07
N HIS A 307 -0.58 -5.10 21.60
CA HIS A 307 -0.84 -4.81 23.01
C HIS A 307 -2.23 -4.21 23.26
N PHE A 308 -2.80 -3.59 22.23
CA PHE A 308 -4.13 -3.00 22.29
C PHE A 308 -4.99 -3.44 21.10
N ASP A 309 -6.29 -3.61 21.34
CA ASP A 309 -7.29 -3.51 20.27
C ASP A 309 -7.30 -2.06 19.76
N ALA A 310 -7.56 -1.87 18.47
CA ALA A 310 -7.46 -0.56 17.86
C ALA A 310 -8.48 -0.33 16.75
N GLU A 311 -8.92 0.92 16.63
CA GLU A 311 -9.66 1.44 15.50
C GLU A 311 -8.91 2.65 14.93
N MET A 312 -8.57 2.58 13.65
CA MET A 312 -7.99 3.68 12.91
C MET A 312 -9.03 4.27 11.95
N GLU A 313 -9.17 5.58 11.94
CA GLU A 313 -10.05 6.31 11.01
C GLU A 313 -9.25 7.34 10.22
N ASN A 314 -9.44 7.35 8.90
CA ASN A 314 -8.84 8.36 8.03
C ASN A 314 -9.54 9.71 8.23
N LEU A 315 -8.75 10.79 8.24
CA LEU A 315 -9.22 12.17 8.18
C LEU A 315 -9.07 12.70 6.76
N LEU A 316 -10.20 12.95 6.09
CA LEU A 316 -10.24 13.38 4.69
C LEU A 316 -10.51 14.88 4.57
N GLY A 317 -9.79 15.57 3.68
CA GLY A 317 -10.00 16.98 3.40
C GLY A 317 -10.04 17.84 4.66
N ASP A 318 -11.13 18.56 4.85
CA ASP A 318 -11.29 19.52 5.94
C ASP A 318 -11.49 18.85 7.31
N GLU A 319 -11.78 17.54 7.38
CA GLU A 319 -11.85 16.79 8.64
C GLU A 319 -10.55 16.93 9.46
N ALA A 320 -9.40 16.99 8.78
CA ALA A 320 -8.08 17.12 9.39
C ALA A 320 -7.72 18.56 9.81
N LEU A 321 -8.51 19.55 9.40
CA LEU A 321 -8.31 20.96 9.74
C LEU A 321 -8.99 21.36 11.05
N ALA A 322 -9.78 20.46 11.63
CA ALA A 322 -10.44 20.69 12.90
C ALA A 322 -9.40 20.91 14.02
N PRO A 323 -9.68 21.77 15.02
CA PRO A 323 -8.77 21.97 16.15
C PRO A 323 -8.46 20.64 16.84
N PRO A 324 -7.22 20.38 17.30
CA PRO A 324 -6.87 19.10 17.94
C PRO A 324 -7.80 18.68 19.09
N SER A 325 -8.35 19.64 19.84
CA SER A 325 -9.30 19.39 20.93
C SER A 325 -10.69 18.90 20.49
N SER A 326 -10.98 18.89 19.19
CA SER A 326 -12.27 18.45 18.64
C SER A 326 -12.32 16.97 18.27
N TYR A 327 -11.16 16.30 18.17
CA TYR A 327 -11.11 14.87 17.94
C TYR A 327 -11.56 14.11 19.19
N PRO A 328 -12.14 12.90 19.04
CA PRO A 328 -12.63 12.12 20.18
C PRO A 328 -11.55 11.89 21.24
N GLU A 329 -11.94 11.97 22.51
CA GLU A 329 -11.02 11.71 23.62
C GLU A 329 -10.43 10.29 23.54
N GLY A 330 -9.15 10.15 23.93
CA GLY A 330 -8.45 8.87 23.88
C GLY A 330 -7.97 8.44 22.49
N THR A 331 -8.04 9.34 21.49
CA THR A 331 -7.45 9.13 20.17
C THR A 331 -6.02 9.68 20.10
N VAL A 332 -5.18 9.00 19.33
CA VAL A 332 -3.87 9.50 18.91
C VAL A 332 -4.01 10.09 17.52
N LEU A 333 -3.69 11.38 17.37
CA LEU A 333 -3.82 12.12 16.12
C LEU A 333 -2.50 12.11 15.33
N THR A 334 -2.58 11.75 14.06
CA THR A 334 -1.49 11.91 13.09
C THR A 334 -1.93 12.82 11.96
N LEU A 335 -1.23 13.95 11.78
CA LEU A 335 -1.45 14.87 10.65
C LEU A 335 -0.26 14.81 9.69
N TYR A 336 -0.56 14.72 8.39
CA TYR A 336 0.48 14.60 7.35
C TYR A 336 1.08 15.95 6.94
N GLY A 337 0.51 17.05 7.44
CA GLY A 337 0.95 18.42 7.20
C GLY A 337 0.75 18.90 5.76
N LYS A 338 -0.09 18.24 4.95
CA LYS A 338 -0.46 18.72 3.61
C LYS A 338 -1.11 20.11 3.75
N ARG A 339 -0.69 21.08 2.93
CA ARG A 339 -1.15 22.49 3.03
C ARG A 339 -2.56 22.68 2.47
N ASP A 340 -2.88 21.99 1.38
CA ASP A 340 -4.20 22.10 0.73
C ASP A 340 -5.09 20.92 1.11
N ALA A 341 -6.15 21.19 1.87
CA ALA A 341 -7.25 20.26 2.02
C ALA A 341 -8.07 20.24 0.73
N LYS A 342 -8.29 19.04 0.18
CA LYS A 342 -9.16 18.81 -0.98
C LYS A 342 -10.15 17.69 -0.63
N PRO A 343 -11.39 17.70 -1.13
CA PRO A 343 -12.32 16.60 -0.94
C PRO A 343 -11.69 15.25 -1.30
N GLY A 344 -11.84 14.25 -0.43
CA GLY A 344 -11.28 12.91 -0.60
C GLY A 344 -9.75 12.79 -0.39
N ARG A 345 -9.01 13.89 -0.19
CA ARG A 345 -7.57 13.82 0.07
C ARG A 345 -7.34 13.35 1.50
N LYS A 346 -6.56 12.28 1.68
CA LYS A 346 -6.10 11.82 3.01
C LYS A 346 -5.17 12.86 3.63
N MET A 347 -5.60 13.53 4.70
CA MET A 347 -4.89 14.63 5.36
C MET A 347 -4.31 14.24 6.72
N GLY A 348 -4.87 13.21 7.34
CA GLY A 348 -4.38 12.61 8.58
C GLY A 348 -5.10 11.30 8.88
N HIS A 349 -4.89 10.79 10.08
CA HIS A 349 -5.69 9.72 10.68
C HIS A 349 -5.72 9.88 12.19
N ILE A 350 -6.70 9.24 12.82
CA ILE A 350 -6.75 9.05 14.27
C ILE A 350 -6.71 7.55 14.58
N VAL A 351 -6.08 7.18 15.68
CA VAL A 351 -6.12 5.81 16.22
C VAL A 351 -6.68 5.84 17.63
N ARG A 352 -7.73 5.05 17.88
CA ARG A 352 -8.28 4.82 19.21
C ARG A 352 -7.88 3.44 19.70
N ARG A 353 -7.28 3.38 20.90
CA ARG A 353 -7.03 2.11 21.61
C ARG A 353 -8.32 1.71 22.33
N THR A 354 -8.94 0.60 21.95
CA THR A 354 -10.29 0.22 22.42
C THR A 354 -10.27 -0.82 23.55
N GLY A 355 -9.12 -1.46 23.81
CA GLY A 355 -8.95 -2.45 24.87
C GLY A 355 -7.52 -2.98 24.92
N ARG A 356 -7.16 -3.76 25.96
CA ARG A 356 -5.92 -4.54 25.95
C ARG A 356 -6.14 -5.82 25.15
N ALA A 357 -5.13 -6.18 24.35
CA ALA A 357 -5.11 -7.34 23.48
C ALA A 357 -5.17 -8.68 24.21
#